data_AF-A0A969ZKF5-F1
#
_entry.id   AF-A0A969ZKF5-F1
#
_cell.length_a   1.000
_cell.length_b   1.000
_cell.length_c   1.000
_cell.angle_alpha   90.00
_cell.angle_beta   90.00
_cell.angle_gamma   90.00
#
_symmetry.space_group_name_H-M   'P 1'
#
loop_
_entity.id
_entity.type
_entity.pdbx_description
1 polymer ?
#
loop_
_entity_poly.entity_id
_entity_poly.type
_entity_poly.pdbx_seq_one_letter_code
_entity_poly.pdbx_strand_id
1 'polypeptide(L)'
;MLKAAVEFADFYCDFALGSSYITENNGLLVYDYGFSATPGIKTHVSLNHLVNEMNFLYEMFMTTCNFKYLNVAEKILTGIEDTATSWINTETGDLHYGYYGNGEYGVKDYPTLTLNDLRYAQVLITTLYSNENPYIRELIETKEKYLIKEGIPF
;
A
#
# COMPACT_ATOMS: atom_id res chain seq x y z
N MET A 1 19.89 9.87 -12.16
CA MET A 1 19.01 9.61 -11.00
C MET A 1 18.69 10.94 -10.33
N LEU A 2 17.42 11.19 -10.00
CA LEU A 2 17.00 12.49 -9.46
C LEU A 2 17.32 12.55 -7.96
N LYS A 3 18.13 13.53 -7.54
CA LYS A 3 18.54 13.74 -6.13
C LYS A 3 17.33 13.80 -5.18
N ALA A 4 16.27 14.52 -5.58
CA ALA A 4 15.07 14.66 -4.77
C ALA A 4 14.35 13.32 -4.52
N ALA A 5 14.36 12.39 -5.48
CA ALA A 5 13.75 11.08 -5.32
C ALA A 5 14.53 10.22 -4.30
N VAL A 6 15.86 10.29 -4.33
CA VAL A 6 16.70 9.60 -3.33
C VAL A 6 16.48 10.17 -1.93
N GLU A 7 16.52 11.50 -1.79
CA GLU A 7 16.27 12.16 -0.49
C GLU A 7 14.87 11.84 0.05
N PHE A 8 13.86 11.80 -0.82
CA PHE A 8 12.51 11.41 -0.41
C PHE A 8 12.41 9.92 -0.04
N ALA A 9 13.04 9.01 -0.79
CA ALA A 9 13.06 7.58 -0.46
C ALA A 9 13.78 7.30 0.86
N ASP A 10 14.89 7.99 1.12
CA ASP A 10 15.61 7.87 2.38
C ASP A 10 14.76 8.35 3.56
N PHE A 11 14.12 9.52 3.42
CA PHE A 11 13.15 10.02 4.39
C PHE A 11 11.99 9.04 4.60
N TYR A 12 11.38 8.57 3.52
CA TYR A 12 10.19 7.72 3.59
C TYR A 12 10.49 6.39 4.28
N CYS A 13 11.65 5.77 4.02
CA CYS A 13 12.05 4.58 4.76
C CYS A 13 12.15 4.83 6.26
N ASP A 14 12.75 5.95 6.68
CA ASP A 14 12.89 6.28 8.10
C ASP A 14 11.50 6.58 8.72
N PHE A 15 10.63 7.24 7.96
CA PHE A 15 9.24 7.50 8.35
C PHE A 15 8.44 6.20 8.51
N ALA A 16 8.46 5.31 7.52
CA ALA A 16 7.74 4.04 7.54
C ALA A 16 8.15 3.14 8.71
N LEU A 17 9.45 3.11 9.06
CA LEU A 17 9.95 2.34 10.19
C LEU A 17 9.57 2.94 11.56
N GLY A 18 9.34 4.25 11.63
CA GLY A 18 8.97 4.95 12.86
C GLY A 18 7.47 5.21 13.04
N SER A 19 6.69 5.17 11.95
CA SER A 19 5.31 5.67 11.87
C SER A 19 4.39 4.67 11.16
N SER A 20 4.18 3.52 11.80
CA SER A 20 3.35 2.45 11.26
C SER A 20 2.63 1.67 12.35
N TYR A 21 1.52 1.01 12.01
CA TYR A 21 1.04 -0.14 12.77
C TYR A 21 1.83 -1.38 12.36
N ILE A 22 2.20 -2.21 13.33
CA ILE A 22 2.93 -3.47 13.10
C ILE A 22 1.92 -4.62 13.04
N THR A 23 1.98 -5.39 11.96
CA THR A 23 1.13 -6.57 11.76
C THR A 23 1.78 -7.83 12.35
N GLU A 24 1.06 -8.96 12.33
CA GLU A 24 1.49 -10.21 12.98
C GLU A 24 2.86 -10.71 12.49
N ASN A 25 3.18 -10.55 11.21
CA ASN A 25 4.44 -11.01 10.61
C ASN A 25 5.50 -9.89 10.52
N ASN A 26 5.39 -8.87 11.39
CA ASN A 26 6.25 -7.68 11.42
C ASN A 26 6.19 -6.84 10.12
N GLY A 27 5.04 -6.87 9.44
CA GLY A 27 4.71 -5.97 8.36
C GLY A 27 4.35 -4.56 8.84
N LEU A 28 4.31 -3.61 7.91
CA LEU A 28 4.07 -2.20 8.19
C LEU A 28 2.80 -1.73 7.50
N LEU A 29 1.86 -1.19 8.28
CA LEU A 29 0.78 -0.34 7.78
C LEU A 29 1.17 1.11 8.10
N VAL A 30 1.78 1.77 7.11
CA VAL A 30 2.41 3.09 7.26
C VAL A 30 1.34 4.18 7.36
N TYR A 31 1.49 5.07 8.33
CA TYR A 31 0.58 6.19 8.57
C TYR A 31 0.54 7.15 7.37
N ASP A 32 -0.65 7.65 7.02
CA ASP A 32 -0.76 8.76 6.08
C ASP A 32 -0.06 10.01 6.64
N TYR A 33 0.63 10.76 5.78
CA TYR A 33 1.26 12.04 6.14
C TYR A 33 0.82 13.16 5.20
N GLY A 34 0.38 14.29 5.77
CA GLY A 34 -0.08 15.46 4.98
C GLY A 34 -0.88 16.48 5.81
N PHE A 35 -0.38 17.72 5.81
CA PHE A 35 -0.93 18.99 6.35
C PHE A 35 -1.31 19.12 7.84
N SER A 36 -0.71 20.14 8.50
CA SER A 36 -0.81 20.45 9.94
C SER A 36 -0.51 19.29 10.90
N ALA A 37 0.16 18.24 10.41
CA ALA A 37 0.55 17.09 11.23
C ALA A 37 1.54 17.54 12.31
N THR A 38 1.03 17.71 13.53
CA THR A 38 1.88 17.76 14.71
C THR A 38 2.71 16.48 14.72
N PRO A 39 4.05 16.56 14.85
CA PRO A 39 4.90 15.39 14.95
C PRO A 39 4.35 14.40 15.98
N GLY A 40 4.24 13.12 15.61
CA GLY A 40 3.77 12.05 16.51
C GLY A 40 2.27 11.78 16.51
N ILE A 41 1.47 12.43 15.64
CA ILE A 41 0.07 12.02 15.44
C ILE A 41 0.03 10.68 14.71
N LYS A 42 -0.70 9.71 15.29
CA LYS A 42 -1.09 8.48 14.60
C LYS A 42 -2.29 8.79 13.72
N THR A 43 -2.10 8.71 12.42
CA THR A 43 -3.18 8.87 11.43
C THR A 43 -3.73 7.51 11.01
N HIS A 44 -4.79 7.52 10.20
CA HIS A 44 -5.21 6.31 9.52
C HIS A 44 -4.21 5.92 8.43
N VAL A 45 -4.31 4.68 7.96
CA VAL A 45 -3.55 4.16 6.82
C VAL A 45 -4.50 4.02 5.65
N SER A 46 -4.19 4.67 4.53
CA SER A 46 -4.96 4.53 3.31
C SER A 46 -4.35 3.44 2.41
N LEU A 47 -5.16 2.50 1.91
CA LEU A 47 -4.66 1.37 1.12
C LEU A 47 -3.91 1.83 -0.14
N ASN A 48 -4.45 2.81 -0.85
CA ASN A 48 -3.81 3.35 -2.05
C ASN A 48 -2.46 4.00 -1.74
N HIS A 49 -2.34 4.72 -0.61
CA HIS A 49 -1.08 5.30 -0.17
C HIS A 49 -0.05 4.21 0.12
N LEU A 50 -0.45 3.22 0.92
CA LEU A 50 0.41 2.10 1.29
C LEU A 50 0.97 1.37 0.07
N VAL A 51 0.09 1.05 -0.90
CA VAL A 51 0.47 0.36 -2.14
C VAL A 51 1.35 1.24 -3.03
N ASN A 52 0.99 2.52 -3.22
CA ASN A 52 1.75 3.41 -4.09
C ASN A 52 3.15 3.72 -3.53
N GLU A 53 3.29 3.84 -2.22
CA GLU A 53 4.59 4.09 -1.60
C GLU A 53 5.50 2.85 -1.62
N MET A 54 4.91 1.66 -1.47
CA MET A 54 5.61 0.40 -1.74
C MET A 54 6.10 0.34 -3.19
N ASN A 55 5.24 0.69 -4.16
CA ASN A 55 5.61 0.74 -5.58
C ASN A 55 6.81 1.67 -5.82
N PHE A 56 6.75 2.87 -5.24
CA PHE A 56 7.86 3.83 -5.31
C PHE A 56 9.17 3.25 -4.75
N LEU A 57 9.13 2.57 -3.61
CA LEU A 57 10.33 1.95 -3.04
C LEU A 57 10.87 0.78 -3.89
N TYR A 58 10.01 -0.01 -4.54
CA TYR A 58 10.45 -1.01 -5.50
C TYR A 58 11.14 -0.38 -6.71
N GLU A 59 10.58 0.68 -7.29
CA GLU A 59 11.24 1.42 -8.38
C GLU A 59 12.59 1.98 -7.95
N MET A 60 12.66 2.55 -6.75
CA MET A 60 13.89 3.07 -6.19
C MET A 60 14.92 1.96 -6.00
N PHE A 61 14.54 0.78 -5.52
CA PHE A 61 15.43 -0.38 -5.46
C PHE A 61 15.92 -0.80 -6.85
N MET A 62 15.02 -0.99 -7.82
CA MET A 62 15.40 -1.39 -9.19
C MET A 62 16.33 -0.38 -9.87
N THR A 63 16.21 0.90 -9.52
CA THR A 63 17.01 1.99 -10.11
C THR A 63 18.35 2.19 -9.39
N THR A 64 18.44 1.91 -8.09
CA THR A 64 19.59 2.24 -7.25
C THR A 64 20.39 1.01 -6.78
N CYS A 65 19.77 -0.17 -6.82
CA CYS A 65 20.21 -1.39 -6.15
C CYS A 65 20.43 -1.21 -4.63
N ASN A 66 19.83 -0.20 -4.00
CA ASN A 66 19.92 0.02 -2.57
C ASN A 66 18.88 -0.84 -1.84
N PHE A 67 19.36 -1.90 -1.18
CA PHE A 67 18.52 -2.84 -0.43
C PHE A 67 17.75 -2.20 0.73
N LYS A 68 18.09 -0.98 1.19
CA LYS A 68 17.26 -0.24 2.15
C LYS A 68 15.82 -0.09 1.64
N TYR A 69 15.65 0.27 0.38
CA TYR A 69 14.34 0.50 -0.23
C TYR A 69 13.56 -0.81 -0.37
N LEU A 70 14.23 -1.87 -0.85
CA LEU A 70 13.63 -3.20 -0.95
C LEU A 70 13.14 -3.70 0.41
N ASN A 71 13.99 -3.62 1.44
CA ASN A 71 13.66 -4.14 2.76
C ASN A 71 12.46 -3.44 3.40
N VAL A 72 12.28 -2.14 3.16
CA VAL A 72 11.09 -1.42 3.65
C VAL A 72 9.87 -1.74 2.79
N ALA A 73 10.01 -1.81 1.45
CA ALA A 73 8.92 -2.21 0.56
C ALA A 73 8.37 -3.60 0.91
N GLU A 74 9.25 -4.58 1.17
CA GLU A 74 8.85 -5.93 1.57
C GLU A 74 8.09 -5.94 2.90
N LYS A 75 8.49 -5.10 3.86
CA LYS A 75 7.74 -4.97 5.10
C LYS A 75 6.36 -4.36 4.89
N ILE A 76 6.22 -3.41 3.96
CA ILE A 76 4.91 -2.87 3.58
C ILE A 76 4.08 -3.96 2.90
N LEU A 77 4.67 -4.73 1.98
CA LEU A 77 4.00 -5.87 1.34
C LEU A 77 3.49 -6.86 2.38
N THR A 78 4.33 -7.29 3.33
CA THR A 78 3.90 -8.16 4.45
C THR A 78 2.75 -7.54 5.23
N GLY A 79 2.74 -6.22 5.44
CA GLY A 79 1.62 -5.55 6.11
C GLY A 79 0.31 -5.67 5.31
N ILE A 80 0.38 -5.51 3.99
CA ILE A 80 -0.77 -5.70 3.08
C ILE A 80 -1.22 -7.16 3.08
N GLU A 81 -0.30 -8.12 3.00
CA GLU A 81 -0.60 -9.56 3.00
C GLU A 81 -1.30 -9.99 4.29
N ASP A 82 -0.77 -9.60 5.45
CA ASP A 82 -1.32 -9.89 6.77
C ASP A 82 -2.76 -9.35 6.93
N THR A 83 -3.12 -8.33 6.15
CA THR A 83 -4.41 -7.61 6.28
C THR A 83 -5.31 -7.70 5.06
N ALA A 84 -4.93 -8.43 4.01
CA ALA A 84 -5.58 -8.42 2.70
C ALA A 84 -7.10 -8.62 2.79
N THR A 85 -7.55 -9.63 3.54
CA THR A 85 -8.97 -9.94 3.73
C THR A 85 -9.73 -8.87 4.50
N SER A 86 -9.06 -8.10 5.35
CA SER A 86 -9.67 -7.03 6.17
C SER A 86 -9.93 -5.76 5.37
N TRP A 87 -9.20 -5.56 4.26
CA TRP A 87 -9.48 -4.47 3.32
C TRP A 87 -10.76 -4.69 2.52
N ILE A 88 -11.34 -5.90 2.50
CA ILE A 88 -12.54 -6.21 1.73
C ILE A 88 -13.78 -5.82 2.54
N ASN A 89 -14.53 -4.84 2.03
CA ASN A 89 -15.80 -4.42 2.63
C ASN A 89 -16.89 -5.44 2.26
N THR A 90 -17.24 -6.31 3.21
CA THR A 90 -18.21 -7.40 3.00
C THR A 90 -19.65 -6.93 2.77
N GLU A 91 -20.00 -5.70 3.15
CA GLU A 91 -21.33 -5.13 2.94
C GLU A 91 -21.53 -4.65 1.49
N THR A 92 -20.50 -4.04 0.91
CA THR A 92 -20.56 -3.43 -0.43
C THR A 92 -19.97 -4.32 -1.53
N GLY A 93 -18.98 -5.13 -1.17
CA GLY A 93 -18.09 -5.85 -2.09
C GLY A 93 -16.92 -5.01 -2.61
N ASP A 94 -16.77 -3.75 -2.17
CA ASP A 94 -15.64 -2.88 -2.50
C ASP A 94 -14.46 -3.09 -1.53
N LEU A 95 -13.38 -2.33 -1.72
CA LEU A 95 -12.32 -2.16 -0.74
C LEU A 95 -12.66 -1.03 0.25
N HIS A 96 -12.19 -1.16 1.49
CA HIS A 96 -12.10 -0.07 2.44
C HIS A 96 -10.98 0.88 2.02
N TYR A 97 -11.24 2.18 2.16
CA TYR A 97 -10.21 3.19 1.93
C TYR A 97 -9.13 3.15 3.02
N GLY A 98 -9.56 3.14 4.29
CA GLY A 98 -8.69 3.44 5.42
C GLY A 98 -8.79 2.45 6.58
N TYR A 99 -7.66 2.28 7.27
CA TYR A 99 -7.51 1.55 8.53
C TYR A 99 -7.13 2.48 9.68
N TYR A 100 -7.79 2.36 10.84
CA TYR A 100 -7.69 3.33 11.95
C TYR A 100 -6.87 2.85 13.17
N GLY A 101 -6.19 1.71 13.09
CA GLY A 101 -5.28 1.25 14.15
C GLY A 101 -5.92 0.51 15.33
N ASN A 102 -7.23 0.45 15.39
CA ASN A 102 -8.05 -0.20 16.43
C ASN A 102 -8.78 -1.45 15.88
N GLY A 103 -8.37 -1.97 14.73
CA GLY A 103 -9.09 -3.03 14.00
C GLY A 103 -10.20 -2.52 13.08
N GLU A 104 -10.49 -1.21 13.08
CA GLU A 104 -11.54 -0.63 12.24
C GLU A 104 -11.02 -0.32 10.84
N TYR A 105 -11.76 -0.81 9.84
CA TYR A 105 -11.60 -0.48 8.43
C TYR A 105 -12.85 0.28 7.97
N GLY A 106 -12.67 1.34 7.18
CA GLY A 106 -13.76 2.25 6.88
C GLY A 106 -13.51 3.14 5.68
N VAL A 107 -14.52 3.98 5.43
CA VAL A 107 -14.58 4.94 4.32
C VAL A 107 -14.65 4.26 2.95
N LYS A 108 -15.46 4.87 2.06
CA LYS A 108 -15.59 4.41 0.69
C LYS A 108 -14.29 4.70 -0.07
N ASP A 109 -13.75 3.69 -0.73
CA ASP A 109 -12.56 3.82 -1.55
C ASP A 109 -12.81 4.59 -2.86
N TYR A 110 -11.73 5.10 -3.45
CA TYR A 110 -11.77 5.77 -4.75
C TYR A 110 -12.20 4.80 -5.86
N PRO A 111 -12.85 5.28 -6.94
CA PRO A 111 -13.31 4.38 -8.00
C PRO A 111 -12.18 3.54 -8.61
N THR A 112 -11.09 4.16 -9.08
CA THR A 112 -10.05 3.43 -9.84
C THR A 112 -8.64 3.64 -9.32
N LEU A 113 -8.42 4.56 -8.37
CA LEU A 113 -7.08 4.92 -7.90
C LEU A 113 -6.35 3.72 -7.29
N THR A 114 -6.95 3.11 -6.25
CA THR A 114 -6.42 1.94 -5.56
C THR A 114 -6.24 0.75 -6.51
N LEU A 115 -7.16 0.55 -7.46
CA LEU A 115 -7.02 -0.51 -8.46
C LEU A 115 -5.79 -0.32 -9.34
N ASN A 116 -5.54 0.90 -9.79
CA ASN A 116 -4.38 1.21 -10.63
C ASN A 116 -3.07 1.01 -9.85
N ASP A 117 -3.04 1.44 -8.59
CA ASP A 117 -1.87 1.24 -7.71
C ASP A 117 -1.59 -0.25 -7.47
N LEU A 118 -2.63 -1.05 -7.22
CA LEU A 118 -2.53 -2.51 -7.04
C LEU A 118 -2.08 -3.24 -8.31
N ARG A 119 -2.65 -2.88 -9.47
CA ARG A 119 -2.22 -3.45 -10.76
C ARG A 119 -0.76 -3.14 -11.04
N TYR A 120 -0.30 -1.93 -10.71
CA TYR A 120 1.10 -1.59 -10.88
C TYR A 120 2.00 -2.34 -9.89
N ALA A 121 1.56 -2.51 -8.64
CA ALA A 121 2.25 -3.35 -7.65
C ALA A 121 2.43 -4.78 -8.17
N GLN A 122 1.40 -5.38 -8.75
CA GLN A 122 1.46 -6.72 -9.32
C GLN A 122 2.53 -6.82 -10.43
N VAL A 123 2.62 -5.81 -11.31
CA VAL A 123 3.64 -5.76 -12.36
C VAL A 123 5.05 -5.69 -11.76
N LEU A 124 5.26 -4.83 -10.75
CA LEU A 124 6.55 -4.66 -10.09
C LEU A 124 6.99 -5.94 -9.35
N ILE A 125 6.10 -6.55 -8.59
CA ILE A 125 6.33 -7.81 -7.87
C ILE A 125 6.68 -8.93 -8.84
N THR A 126 5.91 -9.09 -9.92
CA THR A 126 6.20 -10.13 -10.93
C THR A 126 7.51 -9.86 -11.66
N THR A 127 7.88 -8.60 -11.85
CA THR A 127 9.19 -8.24 -12.42
C THR A 127 10.34 -8.61 -11.49
N LEU A 128 10.20 -8.36 -10.18
CA LEU A 128 11.23 -8.65 -9.19
C LEU A 128 11.38 -10.14 -8.88
N TYR A 129 10.26 -10.86 -8.79
CA TYR A 129 10.21 -12.21 -8.24
C TYR A 129 9.79 -13.30 -9.23
N SER A 130 9.46 -12.93 -10.47
CA SER A 130 8.95 -13.84 -11.51
C SER A 130 7.68 -14.60 -11.11
N ASN A 131 6.95 -14.13 -10.10
CA ASN A 131 5.72 -14.71 -9.59
C ASN A 131 4.71 -13.62 -9.26
N GLU A 132 3.43 -13.97 -9.32
CA GLU A 132 2.36 -13.09 -8.85
C GLU A 132 2.19 -13.19 -7.32
N ASN A 133 1.90 -12.07 -6.66
CA ASN A 133 1.43 -12.07 -5.28
C ASN A 133 -0.08 -12.38 -5.21
N PRO A 134 -0.50 -13.45 -4.51
CA PRO A 134 -1.91 -13.86 -4.48
C PRO A 134 -2.81 -12.88 -3.70
N TYR A 135 -2.28 -12.18 -2.70
CA TYR A 135 -3.04 -11.22 -1.90
C TYR A 135 -3.29 -9.92 -2.66
N ILE A 136 -2.29 -9.42 -3.38
CA ILE A 136 -2.47 -8.29 -4.31
C ILE A 136 -3.48 -8.66 -5.39
N ARG A 137 -3.40 -9.88 -5.94
CA ARG A 137 -4.37 -10.40 -6.90
C ARG A 137 -5.79 -10.43 -6.35
N GLU A 138 -5.99 -10.87 -5.12
CA GLU A 138 -7.31 -10.89 -4.45
C GLU A 138 -7.91 -9.48 -4.33
N LEU A 139 -7.11 -8.49 -3.92
CA LEU A 139 -7.55 -7.10 -3.81
C LEU A 139 -7.92 -6.51 -5.18
N ILE A 140 -7.13 -6.80 -6.21
CA ILE A 140 -7.43 -6.42 -7.60
C ILE A 140 -8.79 -7.00 -8.00
N GLU A 141 -8.95 -8.32 -7.90
CA GLU A 141 -10.19 -8.99 -8.34
C GLU A 141 -11.42 -8.51 -7.58
N THR A 142 -11.27 -8.22 -6.29
CA THR A 142 -12.35 -7.65 -5.46
C THR A 142 -12.78 -6.30 -6.01
N LYS A 143 -11.83 -5.40 -6.25
CA LYS A 143 -12.12 -4.06 -6.78
C LYS A 143 -12.69 -4.12 -8.20
N GLU A 144 -12.16 -4.97 -9.07
CA GLU A 144 -12.68 -5.17 -10.43
C GLU A 144 -14.13 -5.67 -10.41
N LYS A 145 -14.45 -6.65 -9.56
CA LYS A 145 -15.82 -7.17 -9.40
C LYS A 145 -16.78 -6.08 -8.92
N TYR A 146 -16.36 -5.26 -7.96
CA TYR A 146 -17.14 -4.12 -7.49
C TYR A 146 -17.42 -3.13 -8.63
N LEU A 147 -16.39 -2.71 -9.36
CA LEU A 147 -16.54 -1.71 -10.43
C LEU A 147 -17.41 -2.22 -11.58
N ILE A 148 -17.30 -3.51 -11.95
CA ILE A 148 -18.20 -4.14 -12.94
C ILE A 148 -19.65 -4.08 -12.45
N LYS A 149 -19.91 -4.45 -11.19
CA LYS A 149 -21.25 -4.43 -10.59
C LYS A 149 -21.85 -3.02 -10.60
N GLU A 150 -21.04 -2.00 -10.33
CA GLU A 150 -21.48 -0.60 -10.30
C GLU A 150 -21.49 0.08 -11.68
N GLY A 151 -21.05 -0.60 -12.75
CA GLY A 151 -20.99 -0.04 -14.10
C GLY A 151 -19.94 1.06 -14.27
N ILE A 152 -18.88 1.03 -13.47
CA ILE A 152 -17.78 2.02 -13.51
C ILE A 152 -16.66 1.48 -14.42
N PRO A 153 -16.21 2.22 -15.45
CA PRO A 153 -15.09 1.81 -16.31
C PRO A 153 -13.72 1.86 -15.61
N PHE A 154 -12.83 0.90 -15.91
CA PHE A 154 -11.46 0.78 -15.37
C PHE A 154 -10.55 -0.09 -16.25
#